data_AF-A0A1E3A3W6-F1
#
_entry.id   AF-A0A1E3A3W6-F1
#
_cell.length_a   1.000
_cell.length_b   1.000
_cell.length_c   1.000
_cell.angle_alpha   90.00
_cell.angle_beta   90.00
_cell.angle_gamma   90.00
#
_symmetry.space_group_name_H-M   'P 1'
#
loop_
_entity.id
_entity.type
_entity.pdbx_description
1 polymer ?
#
loop_
_entity_poly.entity_id
_entity_poly.type
_entity_poly.pdbx_seq_one_letter_code
_entity_poly.pdbx_strand_id
1 'polypeptide(L)'
;MQESRLFRILYYLLDKGQATAPELAEKFEVSVRTIYRDIDAMSSAGIPIYVTTGRNGGIRFLDGHILDKTFFSTGEKQEILSAIQSLSAVQYPDIDNILRKLSAIFQTGLTDWIEIDFSRWGSAAEYENQLFIQLKQAVLEKRKIRFEYFNSSGTASIREALPQKLIYKDKAWYLHAYCLLHNGCRLFRFTRIKHLFLTETYFDVLPVQLNDLDLDPEKIKAIMINEVVPSDPSQDFYGSPDPDYLKTTIPLFQKAGLPAQNIQDILQTGIYITNAVKTPKSDYTIERSTIETSLPYLEKELSLFPNTKVIMLMGDVAKKAFNMLTKKATGKNAVPSTSTYKLRTTELYYETIRIIPSYIITGGNILIEKSKAQMASQDITTMLRLIQ
;
A
#
# COMPACT_ATOMS: atom_id res chain seq x y z
N MET A 1 7.53 11.25 -21.50
CA MET A 1 6.18 11.12 -22.09
C MET A 1 5.96 12.35 -22.96
N GLN A 2 5.87 12.20 -24.29
CA GLN A 2 5.68 13.37 -25.17
C GLN A 2 4.29 13.96 -24.91
N GLU A 3 4.25 15.24 -24.54
CA GLU A 3 3.01 15.96 -24.25
C GLU A 3 2.14 16.02 -25.52
N SER A 4 0.90 15.55 -25.42
CA SER A 4 -0.02 15.48 -26.56
C SER A 4 -0.33 16.88 -27.09
N ARG A 5 -0.29 17.05 -28.43
CA ARG A 5 -0.57 18.33 -29.11
C ARG A 5 -1.93 18.92 -28.73
N LEU A 6 -2.92 18.07 -28.44
CA LEU A 6 -4.25 18.51 -27.97
C LEU A 6 -4.15 19.30 -26.66
N PHE A 7 -3.35 18.81 -25.70
CA PHE A 7 -3.11 19.52 -24.44
C PHE A 7 -2.38 20.84 -24.66
N ARG A 8 -1.39 20.87 -25.56
CA ARG A 8 -0.65 22.10 -25.87
C ARG A 8 -1.54 23.18 -26.52
N ILE A 9 -2.47 22.79 -27.39
CA ILE A 9 -3.47 23.69 -27.97
C ILE A 9 -4.43 24.20 -26.87
N LEU A 10 -4.89 23.31 -25.99
CA LEU A 10 -5.77 23.65 -24.88
C LEU A 10 -5.15 24.70 -23.95
N TYR A 11 -3.90 24.49 -23.50
CA TYR A 11 -3.18 25.44 -22.65
C TYR A 11 -2.96 26.79 -23.33
N TYR A 12 -2.63 26.77 -24.63
CA TYR A 12 -2.43 28.00 -25.38
C TYR A 12 -3.71 28.84 -25.47
N LEU A 13 -4.86 28.19 -25.69
CA LEU A 13 -6.16 28.84 -25.70
C LEU A 13 -6.61 29.32 -24.31
N LEU A 14 -6.25 28.61 -23.23
CA LEU A 14 -6.52 29.03 -21.85
C LEU A 14 -5.71 30.29 -21.46
N ASP A 15 -4.46 30.39 -21.89
CA ASP A 15 -3.57 31.52 -21.62
C ASP A 15 -3.93 32.76 -22.47
N LYS A 16 -4.19 32.57 -23.77
CA LYS A 16 -4.46 33.66 -24.72
C LYS A 16 -5.94 34.02 -24.87
N GLY A 17 -6.84 33.20 -24.33
CA GLY A 17 -8.29 33.32 -24.46
C GLY A 17 -8.83 32.91 -25.84
N GLN A 18 -8.16 33.30 -26.92
CA GLN A 18 -8.52 32.96 -28.30
C GLN A 18 -7.29 32.88 -29.20
N ALA A 19 -7.37 32.07 -30.26
CA ALA A 19 -6.35 31.99 -31.29
C ALA A 19 -6.96 31.63 -32.66
N THR A 20 -6.32 32.01 -33.76
CA THR A 20 -6.79 31.61 -35.09
C THR A 20 -6.24 30.23 -35.49
N ALA A 21 -6.93 29.52 -36.39
CA ALA A 21 -6.43 28.23 -36.88
C ALA A 21 -5.05 28.33 -37.59
N PRO A 22 -4.76 29.38 -38.39
CA PRO A 22 -3.42 29.62 -38.93
C PRO A 22 -2.35 29.86 -37.87
N GLU A 23 -2.67 30.62 -36.82
CA GLU A 23 -1.75 30.88 -35.70
C GLU A 23 -1.38 29.61 -34.95
N LEU A 24 -2.37 28.76 -34.64
CA LEU A 24 -2.12 27.46 -34.01
C LEU A 24 -1.33 26.53 -34.94
N ALA A 25 -1.61 26.57 -36.24
CA ALA A 25 -0.92 25.76 -37.24
C ALA A 25 0.57 26.13 -37.32
N GLU A 26 0.89 27.41 -37.35
CA GLU A 26 2.26 27.93 -37.32
C GLU A 26 2.96 27.55 -36.00
N LYS A 27 2.31 27.81 -34.85
CA LYS A 27 2.88 27.57 -33.53
C LYS A 27 3.18 26.10 -33.24
N PHE A 28 2.33 25.20 -33.73
CA PHE A 28 2.47 23.76 -33.48
C PHE A 28 3.05 23.01 -34.68
N GLU A 29 3.53 23.74 -35.70
CA GLU A 29 4.20 23.21 -36.90
C GLU A 29 3.36 22.13 -37.61
N VAL A 30 2.07 22.41 -37.79
CA VAL A 30 1.11 21.50 -38.43
C VAL A 30 0.24 22.23 -39.45
N SER A 31 -0.49 21.48 -40.28
CA SER A 31 -1.44 22.10 -41.19
C SER A 31 -2.67 22.65 -40.45
N VAL A 32 -3.30 23.68 -41.02
CA VAL A 32 -4.60 24.20 -40.55
C VAL A 32 -5.67 23.09 -40.51
N ARG A 33 -5.63 22.14 -41.44
CA ARG A 33 -6.52 20.97 -41.45
C ARG A 33 -6.30 20.07 -40.23
N THR A 34 -5.07 19.92 -39.78
CA THR A 34 -4.72 19.17 -38.57
C THR A 34 -5.27 19.87 -37.33
N ILE A 35 -5.18 21.20 -37.26
CA ILE A 35 -5.78 21.98 -36.17
C ILE A 35 -7.29 21.74 -36.11
N TYR A 36 -8.02 21.86 -37.22
CA TYR A 36 -9.46 21.59 -37.22
C TYR A 36 -9.81 20.17 -36.78
N ARG A 37 -9.06 19.16 -37.24
CA ARG A 37 -9.25 17.77 -36.79
C ARG A 37 -9.01 17.60 -35.29
N ASP A 38 -8.01 18.30 -34.76
CA ASP A 38 -7.68 18.28 -33.34
C ASP A 38 -8.77 19.01 -32.51
N ILE A 39 -9.34 20.10 -33.03
CA ILE A 39 -10.53 20.76 -32.42
C ILE A 39 -11.74 19.83 -32.42
N ASP A 40 -12.02 19.13 -33.53
CA ASP A 40 -13.14 18.19 -33.63
C ASP A 40 -12.98 17.01 -32.64
N ALA A 41 -11.75 16.50 -32.48
CA ALA A 41 -11.45 15.45 -31.51
C ALA A 41 -11.69 15.93 -30.06
N MET A 42 -11.30 17.15 -29.74
CA MET A 42 -11.55 17.74 -28.41
C MET A 42 -13.04 17.99 -28.16
N SER A 43 -13.76 18.50 -29.17
CA SER A 43 -15.22 18.70 -29.10
C SER A 43 -15.96 17.37 -28.91
N SER A 44 -15.55 16.33 -29.64
CA SER A 44 -16.11 14.97 -29.51
C SER A 44 -15.82 14.32 -28.15
N ALA A 45 -14.75 14.75 -27.49
CA ALA A 45 -14.40 14.34 -26.12
C ALA A 45 -15.12 15.16 -25.04
N GLY A 46 -16.04 16.07 -25.42
CA GLY A 46 -16.83 16.88 -24.50
C GLY A 46 -16.14 18.15 -24.02
N ILE A 47 -15.03 18.57 -24.64
CA ILE A 47 -14.36 19.82 -24.30
C ILE A 47 -15.08 20.98 -25.03
N PRO A 48 -15.52 22.05 -24.32
CA PRO A 48 -16.37 23.09 -24.89
C PRO A 48 -15.57 24.13 -25.71
N ILE A 49 -14.93 23.68 -26.78
CA ILE A 49 -14.21 24.51 -27.75
C ILE A 49 -15.07 24.69 -29.00
N TYR A 50 -15.08 25.89 -29.56
CA TYR A 50 -15.80 26.19 -30.78
C TYR A 50 -15.02 27.17 -31.66
N VAL A 51 -15.44 27.26 -32.92
CA VAL A 51 -14.84 28.12 -33.92
C VAL A 51 -15.83 29.24 -34.23
N THR A 52 -15.42 30.49 -34.04
CA THR A 52 -16.19 31.66 -34.48
C THR A 52 -15.62 32.17 -35.81
N THR A 53 -16.48 32.43 -36.80
CA THR A 53 -16.07 33.00 -38.11
C THR A 53 -16.22 34.53 -38.14
N GLY A 54 -15.35 35.24 -38.88
CA GLY A 54 -15.42 36.70 -39.06
C GLY A 54 -14.09 37.44 -38.82
N ARG A 55 -14.10 38.78 -38.90
CA ARG A 55 -12.92 39.65 -38.73
C ARG A 55 -12.24 39.54 -37.36
N ASN A 56 -13.00 39.18 -36.33
CA ASN A 56 -12.54 38.84 -34.97
C ASN A 56 -12.83 37.37 -34.63
N GLY A 57 -12.91 36.52 -35.65
CA GLY A 57 -13.13 35.08 -35.50
C GLY A 57 -11.90 34.36 -34.98
N GLY A 58 -12.10 33.21 -34.34
CA GLY A 58 -11.04 32.43 -33.74
C GLY A 58 -11.57 31.15 -33.11
N ILE A 59 -10.65 30.23 -32.84
CA ILE A 59 -10.88 29.09 -31.97
C ILE A 59 -10.77 29.62 -30.54
N ARG A 60 -11.82 29.39 -29.77
CA ARG A 60 -11.89 29.77 -28.36
C ARG A 60 -12.82 28.80 -27.64
N PHE A 61 -12.76 28.88 -26.34
CA PHE A 61 -13.70 28.16 -25.50
C PHE A 61 -15.01 28.92 -25.36
N LEU A 62 -16.12 28.18 -25.21
CA LEU A 62 -17.46 28.75 -25.01
C LEU A 62 -17.46 29.72 -23.83
N ASP A 63 -17.73 31.01 -24.11
CA ASP A 63 -17.80 32.05 -23.09
C ASP A 63 -18.81 31.63 -22.02
N GLY A 64 -18.34 31.56 -20.78
CA GLY A 64 -19.18 31.36 -19.61
C GLY A 64 -18.70 30.30 -18.64
N HIS A 65 -18.18 29.14 -19.05
CA HIS A 65 -17.97 28.04 -18.07
C HIS A 65 -16.97 26.98 -18.54
N ILE A 66 -15.67 27.27 -18.55
CA ILE A 66 -14.68 26.29 -19.03
C ILE A 66 -14.21 25.38 -17.89
N LEU A 67 -14.17 25.92 -16.66
CA LEU A 67 -13.74 25.16 -15.48
C LEU A 67 -14.64 25.37 -14.26
N ASP A 68 -15.67 26.21 -14.33
CA ASP A 68 -16.54 26.51 -13.18
C ASP A 68 -17.65 25.49 -12.92
N LYS A 69 -18.00 24.65 -13.92
CA LYS A 69 -19.18 23.77 -13.80
C LYS A 69 -18.95 22.30 -14.11
N THR A 70 -17.78 21.93 -14.62
CA THR A 70 -17.60 20.58 -15.17
C THR A 70 -16.81 19.63 -14.28
N PHE A 71 -16.09 20.12 -13.26
CA PHE A 71 -15.29 19.24 -12.39
C PHE A 71 -15.22 19.65 -10.91
N PHE A 72 -15.13 20.95 -10.60
CA PHE A 72 -15.02 21.46 -9.23
C PHE A 72 -15.74 22.79 -9.07
N SER A 73 -16.49 22.95 -7.99
CA SER A 73 -17.12 24.20 -7.55
C SER A 73 -16.08 25.24 -7.11
N THR A 74 -16.50 26.51 -6.99
CA THR A 74 -15.63 27.60 -6.50
C THR A 74 -15.05 27.31 -5.11
N GLY A 75 -15.84 26.66 -4.24
CA GLY A 75 -15.39 26.21 -2.93
C GLY A 75 -14.31 25.12 -3.04
N GLU A 76 -14.56 24.09 -3.84
CA GLU A 76 -13.58 23.00 -4.06
C GLU A 76 -12.27 23.49 -4.68
N LYS A 77 -12.32 24.48 -5.58
CA LYS A 77 -11.11 25.13 -6.12
C LYS A 77 -10.30 25.83 -5.04
N GLN A 78 -10.96 26.59 -4.17
CA GLN A 78 -10.31 27.25 -3.04
C GLN A 78 -9.77 26.24 -2.04
N GLU A 79 -10.48 25.15 -1.78
CA GLU A 79 -10.01 24.05 -0.92
C GLU A 79 -8.78 23.36 -1.50
N ILE A 80 -8.76 23.07 -2.81
CA ILE A 80 -7.61 22.47 -3.49
C ILE A 80 -6.40 23.41 -3.45
N LEU A 81 -6.58 24.69 -3.77
CA LEU A 81 -5.51 25.68 -3.70
C LEU A 81 -4.98 25.85 -2.27
N SER A 82 -5.88 25.92 -1.27
CA SER A 82 -5.52 26.02 0.14
C SER A 82 -4.81 24.76 0.65
N ALA A 83 -5.23 23.57 0.19
CA ALA A 83 -4.57 22.31 0.52
C ALA A 83 -3.15 22.26 -0.08
N ILE A 84 -2.96 22.72 -1.31
CA ILE A 84 -1.63 22.75 -1.93
C ILE A 84 -0.75 23.85 -1.31
N GLN A 85 -1.31 25.01 -0.97
CA GLN A 85 -0.63 26.01 -0.15
C GLN A 85 -0.24 25.42 1.21
N SER A 86 -1.09 24.62 1.85
CA SER A 86 -0.73 23.95 3.11
C SER A 86 0.41 22.92 2.96
N LEU A 87 0.77 22.52 1.73
CA LEU A 87 1.95 21.71 1.46
C LEU A 87 3.23 22.56 1.35
N SER A 88 3.16 23.89 1.19
CA SER A 88 4.34 24.78 1.24
C SER A 88 5.02 24.72 2.61
N ALA A 89 4.21 24.52 3.65
CA ALA A 89 4.59 24.11 5.01
C ALA A 89 5.62 22.98 5.09
N VAL A 90 5.66 22.13 4.06
CA VAL A 90 6.41 20.87 4.02
C VAL A 90 7.54 20.92 2.98
N GLN A 91 7.82 22.10 2.40
CA GLN A 91 8.94 22.40 1.50
C GLN A 91 9.10 21.39 0.35
N TYR A 92 7.99 21.00 -0.28
CA TYR A 92 8.07 20.21 -1.50
C TYR A 92 8.68 21.07 -2.63
N PRO A 93 9.69 20.57 -3.37
CA PRO A 93 10.30 21.33 -4.46
C PRO A 93 9.27 21.67 -5.54
N ASP A 94 9.35 22.88 -6.10
CA ASP A 94 8.55 23.33 -7.26
C ASP A 94 7.04 23.60 -6.97
N ILE A 95 6.65 23.71 -5.69
CA ILE A 95 5.27 24.07 -5.27
C ILE A 95 4.83 25.39 -5.93
N ASP A 96 5.67 26.42 -5.94
CA ASP A 96 5.28 27.75 -6.44
C ASP A 96 4.96 27.73 -7.94
N ASN A 97 5.61 26.84 -8.70
CA ASN A 97 5.31 26.63 -10.11
C ASN A 97 3.98 25.90 -10.30
N ILE A 98 3.71 24.89 -9.47
CA ILE A 98 2.44 24.15 -9.47
C ILE A 98 1.29 25.05 -9.06
N LEU A 99 1.45 25.85 -8.00
CA LEU A 99 0.47 26.82 -7.53
C LEU A 99 0.17 27.87 -8.60
N ARG A 100 1.20 28.41 -9.27
CA ARG A 100 1.01 29.36 -10.38
C ARG A 100 0.23 28.74 -11.54
N LYS A 101 0.58 27.52 -11.95
CA LYS A 101 -0.13 26.81 -13.04
C LYS A 101 -1.59 26.51 -12.66
N LEU A 102 -1.85 26.05 -11.44
CA LEU A 102 -3.21 25.74 -10.98
C LEU A 102 -4.04 27.00 -10.73
N SER A 103 -3.44 28.07 -10.23
CA SER A 103 -4.12 29.37 -10.08
C SER A 103 -4.49 29.95 -11.44
N ALA A 104 -3.62 29.80 -12.45
CA ALA A 104 -3.92 30.18 -13.83
C ALA A 104 -5.04 29.33 -14.44
N ILE A 105 -5.05 28.01 -14.18
CA ILE A 105 -6.13 27.11 -14.61
C ILE A 105 -7.46 27.47 -13.93
N PHE A 106 -7.45 27.70 -12.62
CA PHE A 106 -8.68 28.00 -11.87
C PHE A 106 -9.14 29.46 -11.99
N GLN A 107 -8.35 30.35 -12.60
CA GLN A 107 -8.61 31.80 -12.69
C GLN A 107 -9.00 32.43 -11.34
N THR A 108 -8.46 31.89 -10.25
CA THR A 108 -8.71 32.35 -8.88
C THR A 108 -7.42 32.91 -8.33
N GLY A 109 -7.49 34.13 -7.76
CA GLY A 109 -6.37 34.72 -7.04
C GLY A 109 -6.14 33.99 -5.73
N LEU A 110 -4.87 33.71 -5.39
CA LEU A 110 -4.50 33.26 -4.06
C LEU A 110 -4.91 34.36 -3.07
N THR A 111 -5.65 34.00 -2.02
CA THR A 111 -6.07 34.99 -1.02
C THR A 111 -4.90 35.23 -0.06
N ASP A 112 -4.30 36.41 -0.17
CA ASP A 112 -3.03 36.79 0.45
C ASP A 112 -3.18 37.37 1.87
N TRP A 113 -4.15 36.88 2.64
CA TRP A 113 -4.46 37.41 3.98
C TRP A 113 -3.83 36.60 5.11
N ILE A 114 -3.29 35.42 4.80
CA ILE A 114 -2.61 34.56 5.77
C ILE A 114 -1.49 33.77 5.10
N GLU A 115 -0.25 34.03 5.51
CA GLU A 115 0.92 33.25 5.12
C GLU A 115 1.28 32.35 6.30
N ILE A 116 1.01 31.04 6.18
CA ILE A 116 1.30 30.06 7.22
C ILE A 116 2.53 29.27 6.80
N ASP A 117 3.69 29.71 7.26
CA ASP A 117 4.94 28.97 7.12
C ASP A 117 5.16 28.07 8.36
N PHE A 118 5.14 26.76 8.14
CA PHE A 118 5.49 25.76 9.17
C PHE A 118 6.97 25.36 9.10
N SER A 119 7.77 26.01 8.26
CA SER A 119 9.21 25.80 8.20
C SER A 119 9.85 26.12 9.54
N ARG A 120 10.83 25.29 9.92
CA ARG A 120 11.74 25.63 11.01
C ARG A 120 12.79 26.59 10.45
N TRP A 121 13.04 27.72 11.11
CA TRP A 121 14.08 28.65 10.66
C TRP A 121 15.48 28.07 10.92
N GLY A 122 16.41 28.21 9.97
CA GLY A 122 17.84 27.92 10.15
C GLY A 122 18.37 26.59 9.59
N SER A 123 19.65 26.28 9.84
CA SER A 123 20.39 25.14 9.30
C SER A 123 19.78 23.76 9.57
N ALA A 124 18.89 23.66 10.57
CA ALA A 124 18.13 22.45 10.84
C ALA A 124 17.11 22.11 9.73
N ALA A 125 16.48 23.11 9.11
CA ALA A 125 15.55 22.89 8.01
C ALA A 125 16.26 22.53 6.70
N GLU A 126 17.41 23.14 6.42
CA GLU A 126 18.24 22.76 5.26
C GLU A 126 18.69 21.30 5.37
N TYR A 127 19.09 20.87 6.57
CA TYR A 127 19.44 19.46 6.82
C TYR A 127 18.23 18.52 6.62
N GLU A 128 17.06 18.87 7.17
CA GLU A 128 15.84 18.07 7.00
C GLU A 128 15.41 17.97 5.53
N ASN A 129 15.57 19.04 4.74
CA ASN A 129 15.29 19.04 3.30
C ASN A 129 16.24 18.13 2.52
N GLN A 130 17.55 18.22 2.79
CA GLN A 130 18.53 17.33 2.16
C GLN A 130 18.24 15.87 2.49
N LEU A 131 17.92 15.61 3.77
CA LEU A 131 17.53 14.29 4.22
C LEU A 131 16.24 13.80 3.53
N PHE A 132 15.25 14.67 3.36
CA PHE A 132 14.01 14.36 2.65
C PHE A 132 14.28 13.97 1.20
N ILE A 133 15.09 14.75 0.47
CA ILE A 133 15.44 14.46 -0.92
C ILE A 133 16.14 13.09 -1.04
N GLN A 134 17.13 12.84 -0.17
CA GLN A 134 17.88 11.58 -0.14
C GLN A 134 17.00 10.38 0.21
N LEU A 135 16.14 10.50 1.22
CA LEU A 135 15.22 9.43 1.60
C LEU A 135 14.13 9.20 0.56
N LYS A 136 13.62 10.26 -0.08
CA LYS A 136 12.69 10.16 -1.20
C LYS A 136 13.31 9.38 -2.35
N GLN A 137 14.55 9.72 -2.71
CA GLN A 137 15.30 8.98 -3.72
C GLN A 137 15.45 7.50 -3.32
N ALA A 138 15.87 7.22 -2.09
CA ALA A 138 16.06 5.86 -1.63
C ALA A 138 14.75 5.03 -1.60
N VAL A 139 13.61 5.65 -1.28
CA VAL A 139 12.29 5.00 -1.37
C VAL A 139 11.94 4.68 -2.82
N LEU A 140 12.07 5.65 -3.74
CA LEU A 140 11.67 5.49 -5.14
C LEU A 140 12.56 4.50 -5.89
N GLU A 141 13.86 4.52 -5.63
CA GLU A 141 14.83 3.59 -6.21
C GLU A 141 14.82 2.22 -5.50
N LYS A 142 14.06 2.08 -4.40
CA LYS A 142 14.14 0.94 -3.48
C LYS A 142 15.60 0.60 -3.13
N ARG A 143 16.30 1.59 -2.60
CA ARG A 143 17.73 1.53 -2.28
C ARG A 143 17.92 1.38 -0.78
N LYS A 144 18.72 0.40 -0.34
CA LYS A 144 19.06 0.20 1.08
C LYS A 144 19.83 1.42 1.58
N ILE A 145 19.48 1.86 2.79
CA ILE A 145 20.14 2.98 3.45
C ILE A 145 20.87 2.53 4.71
N ARG A 146 21.92 3.27 5.05
CA ARG A 146 22.64 3.15 6.31
C ARG A 146 22.70 4.53 6.96
N PHE A 147 22.43 4.61 8.25
CA PHE A 147 22.43 5.89 8.99
C PHE A 147 22.70 5.68 10.46
N GLU A 148 23.10 6.75 11.15
CA GLU A 148 23.15 6.82 12.60
C GLU A 148 21.79 7.28 13.13
N TYR A 149 21.28 6.59 14.15
CA TYR A 149 20.01 6.93 14.78
C TYR A 149 20.14 7.10 16.28
N PHE A 150 19.68 8.24 16.76
CA PHE A 150 19.62 8.58 18.18
C PHE A 150 18.26 8.18 18.76
N ASN A 151 18.25 7.31 19.77
CA ASN A 151 17.01 6.99 20.48
C ASN A 151 16.55 8.14 21.38
N SER A 152 15.41 8.00 22.08
CA SER A 152 14.91 9.02 23.01
C SER A 152 15.83 9.29 24.20
N SER A 153 16.70 8.34 24.54
CA SER A 153 17.68 8.44 25.62
C SER A 153 19.01 9.04 25.15
N GLY A 154 19.12 9.46 23.88
CA GLY A 154 20.34 10.03 23.30
C GLY A 154 21.41 9.01 22.89
N THR A 155 21.14 7.71 23.01
CA THR A 155 22.09 6.67 22.55
C THR A 155 22.08 6.60 21.03
N ALA A 156 23.25 6.81 20.43
CA ALA A 156 23.49 6.61 19.01
C ALA A 156 23.62 5.14 18.67
N SER A 157 23.16 4.77 17.47
CA SER A 157 23.30 3.42 16.97
C SER A 157 23.23 3.40 15.45
N ILE A 158 24.05 2.56 14.82
CA ILE A 158 24.04 2.42 13.37
C ILE A 158 22.84 1.55 12.96
N ARG A 159 22.14 1.98 11.91
CA ARG A 159 20.98 1.31 11.34
C ARG A 159 21.22 1.07 9.87
N GLU A 160 20.96 -0.16 9.44
CA GLU A 160 20.68 -0.45 8.03
C GLU A 160 19.18 -0.68 7.90
N ALA A 161 18.57 -0.05 6.89
CA ALA A 161 17.13 -0.16 6.68
C ALA A 161 16.75 -0.15 5.21
N LEU A 162 15.60 -0.75 4.91
CA LEU A 162 14.98 -0.73 3.59
C LEU A 162 13.82 0.28 3.63
N PRO A 163 14.00 1.49 3.07
CA PRO A 163 13.04 2.57 3.17
C PRO A 163 11.78 2.29 2.34
N GLN A 164 10.60 2.47 2.93
CA GLN A 164 9.32 2.09 2.29
C GLN A 164 8.45 3.28 1.95
N LYS A 165 8.32 4.22 2.90
CA LYS A 165 7.51 5.44 2.72
C LYS A 165 7.94 6.52 3.69
N LEU A 166 7.71 7.76 3.28
CA LEU A 166 7.88 8.93 4.15
C LEU A 166 6.51 9.30 4.72
N ILE A 167 6.43 9.58 6.01
CA ILE A 167 5.21 9.88 6.73
C ILE A 167 5.37 11.23 7.41
N TYR A 168 4.43 12.13 7.18
CA TYR A 168 4.30 13.34 7.97
C TYR A 168 3.20 13.13 9.02
N LYS A 169 3.55 13.20 10.30
CA LYS A 169 2.61 13.03 11.42
C LYS A 169 3.05 13.91 12.57
N ASP A 170 2.10 14.51 13.29
CA ASP A 170 2.39 15.30 14.49
C ASP A 170 3.50 16.35 14.27
N LYS A 171 3.36 17.11 13.17
CA LYS A 171 4.30 18.17 12.77
C LYS A 171 5.77 17.70 12.62
N ALA A 172 5.98 16.44 12.27
CA ALA A 172 7.31 15.88 12.04
C ALA A 172 7.33 14.84 10.93
N TRP A 173 8.46 14.79 10.22
CA TRP A 173 8.76 13.75 9.25
C TRP A 173 9.29 12.48 9.91
N TYR A 174 8.80 11.35 9.42
CA TYR A 174 9.21 10.00 9.78
C TYR A 174 9.49 9.19 8.52
N LEU A 175 10.56 8.40 8.57
CA LEU A 175 10.81 7.34 7.63
C LEU A 175 10.20 6.04 8.17
N HIS A 176 9.31 5.42 7.40
CA HIS A 176 8.91 4.03 7.62
C HIS A 176 9.82 3.11 6.83
N ALA A 177 10.57 2.25 7.52
CA ALA A 177 11.54 1.36 6.90
C ALA A 177 11.66 0.03 7.64
N TYR A 178 11.99 -1.04 6.91
CA TYR A 178 12.36 -2.31 7.53
C TYR A 178 13.78 -2.23 8.07
N CYS A 179 13.95 -2.35 9.38
CA CYS A 179 15.24 -2.31 10.06
C CYS A 179 15.87 -3.69 10.07
N LEU A 180 17.03 -3.84 9.43
CA LEU A 180 17.77 -5.09 9.35
C LEU A 180 18.35 -5.54 10.70
N LEU A 181 18.64 -4.61 11.60
CA LEU A 181 19.14 -4.95 12.94
C LEU A 181 18.07 -5.63 13.81
N HIS A 182 16.79 -5.27 13.62
CA HIS A 182 15.68 -5.74 14.45
C HIS A 182 14.67 -6.58 13.67
N ASN A 183 15.01 -6.98 12.44
CA ASN A 183 14.17 -7.78 11.55
C ASN A 183 12.71 -7.32 11.48
N GLY A 184 12.46 -6.00 11.37
CA GLY A 184 11.10 -5.47 11.38
C GLY A 184 10.92 -4.03 10.95
N CYS A 185 9.69 -3.66 10.57
CA CYS A 185 9.38 -2.28 10.19
C CYS A 185 9.35 -1.37 11.42
N ARG A 186 9.94 -0.18 11.26
CA ARG A 186 10.00 0.84 12.31
C ARG A 186 9.81 2.24 11.71
N LEU A 187 9.40 3.16 12.57
CA LEU A 187 9.38 4.59 12.28
C LEU A 187 10.64 5.26 12.81
N PHE A 188 11.38 5.93 11.92
CA PHE A 188 12.56 6.71 12.25
C PHE A 188 12.25 8.19 12.07
N ARG A 189 12.31 8.97 13.16
CA ARG A 189 12.06 10.43 13.09
C ARG A 189 13.24 11.11 12.39
N PHE A 190 12.98 11.96 11.40
CA PHE A 190 14.03 12.62 10.60
C PHE A 190 15.05 13.35 11.46
N THR A 191 14.57 14.14 12.43
CA THR A 191 15.41 14.87 13.41
C THR A 191 16.42 14.01 14.18
N ARG A 192 16.21 12.69 14.26
CA ARG A 192 17.07 11.73 14.97
C ARG A 192 17.98 10.92 14.04
N ILE A 193 17.87 11.12 12.73
CA ILE A 193 18.74 10.51 11.73
C ILE A 193 19.93 11.43 11.51
N LYS A 194 21.13 10.86 11.56
CA LYS A 194 22.41 11.52 11.22
C LYS A 194 23.21 10.65 10.27
N HIS A 195 24.09 11.29 9.50
CA HIS A 195 25.02 10.61 8.58
C HIS A 195 24.34 9.57 7.68
N LEU A 196 23.27 9.97 6.98
CA LEU A 196 22.59 9.11 6.02
C LEU A 196 23.50 8.79 4.84
N PHE A 197 23.57 7.52 4.48
CA PHE A 197 24.32 7.00 3.35
C PHE A 197 23.43 6.07 2.51
N LEU A 198 23.32 6.35 1.21
CA LEU A 198 22.63 5.49 0.25
C LEU A 198 23.62 4.42 -0.22
N THR A 199 23.36 3.15 0.13
CA THR A 199 24.25 2.04 -0.23
C THR A 199 24.07 1.65 -1.70
N GLU A 200 25.00 0.93 -2.32
CA GLU A 200 24.83 0.43 -3.70
C GLU A 200 23.89 -0.78 -3.81
N THR A 201 23.23 -1.17 -2.70
CA THR A 201 22.29 -2.30 -2.66
C THR A 201 20.87 -1.82 -2.91
N TYR A 202 20.22 -2.41 -3.91
CA TYR A 202 18.80 -2.21 -4.23
C TYR A 202 17.98 -3.42 -3.75
N PHE A 203 16.69 -3.22 -3.47
CA PHE A 203 15.78 -4.29 -3.04
C PHE A 203 14.50 -4.24 -3.87
N ASP A 204 14.07 -5.36 -4.44
CA ASP A 204 12.80 -5.40 -5.19
C ASP A 204 11.61 -5.77 -4.30
N VAL A 205 11.90 -6.52 -3.24
CA VAL A 205 10.92 -7.15 -2.35
C VAL A 205 11.29 -6.82 -0.90
N LEU A 206 10.29 -6.51 -0.08
CA LEU A 206 10.50 -6.42 1.36
C LEU A 206 11.02 -7.76 1.90
N PRO A 207 11.92 -7.76 2.88
CA PRO A 207 12.46 -8.96 3.46
C PRO A 207 11.30 -9.79 4.01
N VAL A 208 11.35 -11.06 3.62
CA VAL A 208 10.43 -12.09 4.03
C VAL A 208 10.50 -12.19 5.56
N GLN A 209 9.37 -12.00 6.21
CA GLN A 209 9.22 -12.26 7.64
C GLN A 209 8.94 -13.76 7.81
N LEU A 210 9.84 -14.44 8.52
CA LEU A 210 9.75 -15.84 8.86
C LEU A 210 9.62 -15.97 10.38
N ASN A 211 8.97 -17.05 10.82
CA ASN A 211 8.87 -17.36 12.24
C ASN A 211 10.21 -17.93 12.73
N ASP A 212 10.77 -17.35 13.78
CA ASP A 212 11.98 -17.83 14.45
C ASP A 212 11.55 -18.53 15.74
N LEU A 213 11.38 -19.85 15.66
CA LEU A 213 10.86 -20.68 16.75
C LEU A 213 11.73 -21.92 16.94
N ASP A 214 12.02 -22.24 18.19
CA ASP A 214 12.56 -23.54 18.58
C ASP A 214 11.40 -24.48 18.88
N LEU A 215 11.06 -25.37 17.94
CA LEU A 215 9.96 -26.31 18.06
C LEU A 215 10.32 -27.64 17.42
N ASP A 216 9.77 -28.72 17.99
CA ASP A 216 9.88 -30.08 17.46
C ASP A 216 8.89 -30.28 16.31
N PRO A 217 9.34 -30.43 15.05
CA PRO A 217 8.45 -30.49 13.90
C PRO A 217 7.55 -31.73 13.89
N GLU A 218 7.93 -32.81 14.57
CA GLU A 218 7.13 -34.03 14.64
C GLU A 218 5.86 -33.87 15.50
N LYS A 219 5.85 -32.90 16.41
CA LYS A 219 4.69 -32.62 17.27
C LYS A 219 3.59 -31.85 16.56
N ILE A 220 3.90 -31.18 15.44
CA ILE A 220 2.93 -30.39 14.69
C ILE A 220 2.03 -31.32 13.87
N LYS A 221 0.74 -31.27 14.19
CA LYS A 221 -0.32 -32.07 13.55
C LYS A 221 -1.32 -31.20 12.78
N ALA A 222 -1.41 -29.90 13.07
CA ALA A 222 -2.21 -28.97 12.29
C ALA A 222 -1.41 -27.72 11.93
N ILE A 223 -1.67 -27.20 10.73
CA ILE A 223 -1.14 -25.91 10.28
C ILE A 223 -2.31 -24.99 9.92
N MET A 224 -2.33 -23.79 10.48
CA MET A 224 -3.25 -22.73 10.10
C MET A 224 -2.52 -21.71 9.24
N ILE A 225 -2.97 -21.53 8.00
CA ILE A 225 -2.39 -20.55 7.07
C ILE A 225 -3.28 -19.30 7.09
N ASN A 226 -2.79 -18.25 7.74
CA ASN A 226 -3.34 -16.90 7.75
C ASN A 226 -3.03 -16.12 6.46
N GLU A 227 -3.64 -14.95 6.28
CA GLU A 227 -3.52 -14.12 5.09
C GLU A 227 -2.10 -13.57 4.86
N VAL A 228 -1.57 -12.76 5.77
CA VAL A 228 -0.36 -11.96 5.55
C VAL A 228 0.29 -11.59 6.87
N VAL A 229 1.60 -11.40 6.87
CA VAL A 229 2.34 -10.86 8.02
C VAL A 229 1.96 -9.39 8.29
N PRO A 230 2.01 -8.93 9.56
CA PRO A 230 1.76 -7.53 9.89
C PRO A 230 2.90 -6.62 9.42
N SER A 231 2.61 -5.31 9.33
CA SER A 231 3.65 -4.32 9.03
C SER A 231 4.75 -4.31 10.09
N ASP A 232 4.38 -4.33 11.37
CA ASP A 232 5.30 -4.52 12.49
C ASP A 232 5.34 -6.00 12.89
N PRO A 233 6.45 -6.73 12.68
CA PRO A 233 6.53 -8.14 13.03
C PRO A 233 6.32 -8.44 14.53
N SER A 234 6.51 -7.45 15.41
CA SER A 234 6.19 -7.62 16.83
C SER A 234 4.69 -7.82 17.08
N GLN A 235 3.85 -7.51 16.09
CA GLN A 235 2.40 -7.71 16.13
C GLN A 235 1.96 -9.04 15.50
N ASP A 236 2.90 -9.88 15.03
CA ASP A 236 2.59 -11.21 14.48
C ASP A 236 2.35 -12.24 15.61
N PHE A 237 1.89 -13.43 15.26
CA PHE A 237 1.51 -14.48 16.21
C PHE A 237 2.61 -14.84 17.22
N TYR A 238 3.87 -14.78 16.80
CA TYR A 238 5.05 -15.14 17.60
C TYR A 238 5.94 -13.93 17.93
N GLY A 239 5.42 -12.71 17.76
CA GLY A 239 6.18 -11.49 17.96
C GLY A 239 6.33 -11.12 19.44
N SER A 240 5.63 -10.07 19.86
CA SER A 240 5.63 -9.59 21.25
C SER A 240 4.73 -10.44 22.17
N PRO A 241 4.79 -10.25 23.50
CA PRO A 241 3.91 -10.97 24.43
C PRO A 241 2.41 -10.67 24.29
N ASP A 242 2.02 -9.50 23.75
CA ASP A 242 0.61 -9.12 23.49
C ASP A 242 0.44 -8.50 22.09
N PRO A 243 0.59 -9.31 21.02
CA PRO A 243 0.54 -8.84 19.65
C PRO A 243 -0.92 -8.73 19.16
N ASP A 244 -1.19 -7.79 18.25
CA ASP A 244 -2.52 -7.57 17.70
C ASP A 244 -3.16 -8.83 17.08
N TYR A 245 -2.38 -9.72 16.48
CA TYR A 245 -2.91 -10.96 15.88
C TYR A 245 -3.44 -11.95 16.93
N LEU A 246 -2.92 -11.94 18.16
CA LEU A 246 -3.40 -12.82 19.23
C LEU A 246 -4.67 -12.30 19.90
N LYS A 247 -4.92 -10.98 19.87
CA LYS A 247 -6.15 -10.37 20.43
C LYS A 247 -7.43 -10.95 19.83
N THR A 248 -7.38 -11.37 18.57
CA THR A 248 -8.51 -12.01 17.88
C THR A 248 -8.40 -13.52 17.85
N THR A 249 -7.18 -14.07 17.80
CA THR A 249 -6.95 -15.52 17.66
C THR A 249 -7.21 -16.27 18.96
N ILE A 250 -6.71 -15.79 20.09
CA ILE A 250 -6.88 -16.46 21.40
C ILE A 250 -8.36 -16.65 21.76
N PRO A 251 -9.25 -15.63 21.65
CA PRO A 251 -10.67 -15.81 21.92
C PRO A 251 -11.35 -16.87 21.04
N LEU A 252 -10.90 -17.08 19.80
CA LEU A 252 -11.47 -18.10 18.91
C LEU A 252 -11.11 -19.52 19.37
N PHE A 253 -9.87 -19.74 19.82
CA PHE A 253 -9.45 -21.01 20.40
C PHE A 253 -10.17 -21.30 21.71
N GLN A 254 -10.29 -20.30 22.59
CA GLN A 254 -11.07 -20.40 23.84
C GLN A 254 -12.52 -20.80 23.55
N LYS A 255 -13.14 -20.15 22.56
CA LYS A 255 -14.50 -20.46 22.14
C LYS A 255 -14.63 -21.83 21.47
N ALA A 256 -13.56 -22.33 20.85
CA ALA A 256 -13.50 -23.67 20.27
C ALA A 256 -13.30 -24.78 21.31
N GLY A 257 -13.11 -24.43 22.59
CA GLY A 257 -12.93 -25.36 23.71
C GLY A 257 -11.48 -25.58 24.14
N LEU A 258 -10.51 -24.86 23.55
CA LEU A 258 -9.12 -24.89 23.97
C LEU A 258 -8.83 -23.70 24.91
N PRO A 259 -8.54 -23.89 26.21
CA PRO A 259 -8.32 -22.80 27.16
C PRO A 259 -6.93 -22.14 27.01
N ALA A 260 -6.57 -21.76 25.78
CA ALA A 260 -5.32 -21.06 25.49
C ALA A 260 -5.36 -19.62 26.04
N GLN A 261 -4.25 -19.19 26.63
CA GLN A 261 -4.01 -17.83 27.10
C GLN A 261 -3.01 -17.09 26.20
N ASN A 262 -2.09 -17.83 25.59
CA ASN A 262 -1.05 -17.30 24.71
C ASN A 262 -0.78 -18.25 23.54
N ILE A 263 0.11 -17.85 22.63
CA ILE A 263 0.46 -18.65 21.44
C ILE A 263 1.18 -19.96 21.77
N GLN A 264 1.91 -20.03 22.90
CA GLN A 264 2.61 -21.25 23.31
C GLN A 264 1.63 -22.34 23.70
N ASP A 265 0.51 -22.00 24.33
CA ASP A 265 -0.54 -22.97 24.67
C ASP A 265 -1.12 -23.62 23.39
N ILE A 266 -1.27 -22.84 22.31
CA ILE A 266 -1.72 -23.34 21.00
C ILE A 266 -0.62 -24.25 20.39
N LEU A 267 0.64 -23.81 20.37
CA LEU A 267 1.76 -24.59 19.85
C LEU A 267 1.90 -25.95 20.56
N GLN A 268 1.75 -25.97 21.89
CA GLN A 268 1.85 -27.20 22.70
C GLN A 268 0.78 -28.24 22.36
N THR A 269 -0.34 -27.83 21.77
CA THR A 269 -1.36 -28.76 21.24
C THR A 269 -1.03 -29.33 19.86
N GLY A 270 0.12 -28.97 19.28
CA GLY A 270 0.56 -29.43 17.97
C GLY A 270 -0.01 -28.59 16.82
N ILE A 271 -0.31 -27.31 17.06
CA ILE A 271 -0.89 -26.40 16.08
C ILE A 271 0.10 -25.29 15.76
N TYR A 272 0.56 -25.24 14.51
CA TYR A 272 1.40 -24.16 13.99
C TYR A 272 0.56 -23.17 13.19
N ILE A 273 0.83 -21.87 13.34
CA ILE A 273 0.16 -20.80 12.60
C ILE A 273 1.20 -20.14 11.71
N THR A 274 0.88 -19.91 10.44
CA THR A 274 1.77 -19.25 9.49
C THR A 274 1.00 -18.25 8.65
N ASN A 275 1.70 -17.42 7.89
CA ASN A 275 1.11 -16.44 6.97
C ASN A 275 1.36 -16.88 5.52
N ALA A 276 0.34 -16.82 4.67
CA ALA A 276 0.46 -17.17 3.25
C ALA A 276 1.39 -16.19 2.52
N VAL A 277 1.29 -14.90 2.86
CA VAL A 277 2.15 -13.85 2.34
C VAL A 277 3.14 -13.41 3.42
N LYS A 278 4.43 -13.56 3.11
CA LYS A 278 5.55 -13.34 4.04
C LYS A 278 6.07 -11.91 4.05
N THR A 279 5.47 -11.05 3.24
CA THR A 279 5.81 -9.63 3.17
C THR A 279 4.61 -8.81 3.59
N PRO A 280 4.80 -7.70 4.34
CA PRO A 280 3.69 -6.84 4.71
C PRO A 280 2.94 -6.32 3.50
N LYS A 281 1.61 -6.25 3.60
CA LYS A 281 0.79 -5.60 2.57
C LYS A 281 1.07 -4.08 2.53
N SER A 282 1.24 -3.55 1.32
CA SER A 282 1.34 -2.11 1.06
C SER A 282 -0.03 -1.45 0.90
N ASP A 283 -0.99 -2.21 0.37
CA ASP A 283 -2.32 -1.76 -0.02
C ASP A 283 -3.44 -2.63 0.58
N TYR A 284 -4.69 -2.25 0.34
CA TYR A 284 -5.85 -2.99 0.86
C TYR A 284 -5.99 -4.40 0.25
N THR A 285 -5.56 -4.59 -0.99
CA THR A 285 -5.61 -5.87 -1.72
C THR A 285 -4.23 -6.47 -1.92
N ILE A 286 -4.11 -7.78 -1.75
CA ILE A 286 -2.86 -8.52 -1.99
C ILE A 286 -2.78 -8.93 -3.46
N GLU A 287 -1.75 -8.45 -4.15
CA GLU A 287 -1.49 -8.81 -5.54
C GLU A 287 -1.03 -10.27 -5.68
N ARG A 288 -1.29 -10.85 -6.86
CA ARG A 288 -0.88 -12.22 -7.17
C ARG A 288 0.64 -12.40 -7.12
N SER A 289 1.39 -11.42 -7.61
CA SER A 289 2.87 -11.38 -7.60
C SER A 289 3.45 -11.49 -6.17
N THR A 290 2.81 -10.83 -5.20
CA THR A 290 3.20 -10.88 -3.78
C THR A 290 3.02 -12.28 -3.19
N ILE A 291 1.92 -12.95 -3.54
CA ILE A 291 1.68 -14.35 -3.17
C ILE A 291 2.76 -15.24 -3.78
N GLU A 292 3.00 -15.13 -5.09
CA GLU A 292 4.00 -15.93 -5.83
C GLU A 292 5.41 -15.81 -5.22
N THR A 293 5.79 -14.61 -4.79
CA THR A 293 7.07 -14.36 -4.13
C THR A 293 7.18 -15.05 -2.76
N SER A 294 6.05 -15.23 -2.07
CA SER A 294 5.99 -15.90 -0.76
C SER A 294 5.90 -17.42 -0.85
N LEU A 295 5.47 -17.97 -2.01
CA LEU A 295 5.19 -19.39 -2.18
C LEU A 295 6.38 -20.31 -1.86
N PRO A 296 7.63 -20.05 -2.30
CA PRO A 296 8.75 -20.95 -1.99
C PRO A 296 9.00 -21.09 -0.48
N TYR A 297 8.79 -20.00 0.28
CA TYR A 297 8.96 -19.99 1.73
C TYR A 297 7.82 -20.73 2.43
N LEU A 298 6.57 -20.49 1.99
CA LEU A 298 5.42 -21.23 2.50
C LEU A 298 5.54 -22.73 2.21
N GLU A 299 5.91 -23.10 0.97
CA GLU A 299 6.18 -24.50 0.57
C GLU A 299 7.24 -25.13 1.48
N LYS A 300 8.33 -24.43 1.73
CA LYS A 300 9.39 -24.91 2.62
C LYS A 300 8.91 -25.07 4.05
N GLU A 301 8.17 -24.11 4.61
CA GLU A 301 7.59 -24.21 5.97
C GLU A 301 6.66 -25.40 6.12
N LEU A 302 5.72 -25.60 5.17
CA LEU A 302 4.80 -26.74 5.22
C LEU A 302 5.55 -28.08 5.17
N SER A 303 6.67 -28.15 4.44
CA SER A 303 7.49 -29.37 4.35
C SER A 303 8.24 -29.72 5.65
N LEU A 304 8.32 -28.81 6.62
CA LEU A 304 9.00 -29.07 7.89
C LEU A 304 8.20 -30.02 8.80
N PHE A 305 6.89 -30.16 8.59
CA PHE A 305 5.98 -30.82 9.52
C PHE A 305 5.42 -32.14 8.94
N PRO A 306 6.16 -33.26 9.06
CA PRO A 306 5.81 -34.53 8.41
C PRO A 306 4.53 -35.16 8.95
N ASN A 307 4.12 -34.84 10.18
CA ASN A 307 2.95 -35.42 10.85
C ASN A 307 1.68 -34.57 10.70
N THR A 308 1.67 -33.61 9.77
CA THR A 308 0.52 -32.75 9.52
C THR A 308 -0.69 -33.56 9.07
N LYS A 309 -1.77 -33.55 9.85
CA LYS A 309 -3.06 -34.16 9.55
C LYS A 309 -4.07 -33.17 8.98
N VAL A 310 -3.98 -31.90 9.38
CA VAL A 310 -4.96 -30.87 9.02
C VAL A 310 -4.26 -29.59 8.58
N ILE A 311 -4.71 -29.01 7.46
CA ILE A 311 -4.36 -27.63 7.06
C ILE A 311 -5.63 -26.79 7.03
N MET A 312 -5.67 -25.73 7.84
CA MET A 312 -6.72 -24.73 7.80
C MET A 312 -6.30 -23.55 6.93
N LEU A 313 -7.18 -23.11 6.03
CA LEU A 313 -6.93 -22.00 5.10
C LEU A 313 -7.78 -20.81 5.48
N MET A 314 -7.17 -19.81 6.12
CA MET A 314 -7.87 -18.69 6.74
C MET A 314 -8.00 -17.54 5.72
N GLY A 315 -9.17 -17.44 5.09
CA GLY A 315 -9.45 -16.42 4.08
C GLY A 315 -9.08 -16.78 2.64
N ASP A 316 -9.42 -15.87 1.72
CA ASP A 316 -9.27 -16.12 0.27
C ASP A 316 -7.81 -16.17 -0.19
N VAL A 317 -6.95 -15.38 0.42
CA VAL A 317 -5.52 -15.33 0.10
C VAL A 317 -4.84 -16.65 0.47
N ALA A 318 -5.11 -17.20 1.66
CA ALA A 318 -4.59 -18.50 2.08
C ALA A 318 -5.07 -19.63 1.15
N LYS A 319 -6.36 -19.66 0.80
CA LYS A 319 -6.90 -20.61 -0.19
C LYS A 319 -6.20 -20.51 -1.54
N LYS A 320 -6.00 -19.28 -2.03
CA LYS A 320 -5.35 -19.02 -3.32
C LYS A 320 -3.89 -19.48 -3.29
N ALA A 321 -3.13 -19.12 -2.26
CA ALA A 321 -1.73 -19.52 -2.10
C ALA A 321 -1.60 -21.05 -2.06
N PHE A 322 -2.43 -21.73 -1.26
CA PHE A 322 -2.40 -23.19 -1.18
C PHE A 322 -2.76 -23.85 -2.52
N ASN A 323 -3.81 -23.38 -3.21
CA ASN A 323 -4.15 -23.88 -4.55
C ASN A 323 -3.02 -23.68 -5.56
N MET A 324 -2.25 -22.60 -5.47
CA MET A 324 -1.09 -22.37 -6.34
C MET A 324 0.01 -23.41 -6.07
N LEU A 325 0.26 -23.77 -4.80
CA LEU A 325 1.17 -24.86 -4.44
C LEU A 325 0.68 -26.20 -4.96
N THR A 326 -0.57 -26.58 -4.67
CA THR A 326 -1.09 -27.89 -5.09
C THR A 326 -1.20 -28.00 -6.61
N LYS A 327 -1.53 -26.91 -7.30
CA LYS A 327 -1.58 -26.88 -8.77
C LYS A 327 -0.19 -27.02 -9.38
N LYS A 328 0.84 -26.43 -8.77
CA LYS A 328 2.23 -26.63 -9.19
C LYS A 328 2.67 -28.10 -9.00
N ALA A 329 2.28 -28.73 -7.90
CA ALA A 329 2.67 -30.11 -7.58
C ALA A 329 1.88 -31.18 -8.35
N THR A 330 0.57 -30.98 -8.56
CA THR A 330 -0.35 -32.02 -9.05
C THR A 330 -1.11 -31.65 -10.33
N GLY A 331 -0.96 -30.40 -10.80
CA GLY A 331 -1.75 -29.86 -11.91
C GLY A 331 -3.17 -29.45 -11.55
N LYS A 332 -3.65 -29.71 -10.31
CA LYS A 332 -5.02 -29.45 -9.87
C LYS A 332 -5.09 -28.60 -8.60
N ASN A 333 -6.18 -27.85 -8.46
CA ASN A 333 -6.49 -27.15 -7.22
C ASN A 333 -7.01 -28.16 -6.18
N ALA A 334 -6.52 -28.09 -4.95
CA ALA A 334 -7.06 -28.88 -3.84
C ALA A 334 -8.40 -28.33 -3.31
N VAL A 335 -8.63 -27.02 -3.46
CA VAL A 335 -9.83 -26.33 -2.99
C VAL A 335 -10.60 -25.72 -4.17
N PRO A 336 -11.90 -26.02 -4.34
CA PRO A 336 -12.72 -25.43 -5.39
C PRO A 336 -12.84 -23.89 -5.27
N SER A 337 -13.01 -23.21 -6.40
CA SER A 337 -13.21 -21.76 -6.46
C SER A 337 -14.65 -21.36 -6.10
N THR A 338 -15.09 -21.68 -4.88
CA THR A 338 -16.42 -21.30 -4.37
C THR A 338 -16.32 -20.53 -3.04
N SER A 339 -17.44 -20.00 -2.56
CA SER A 339 -17.45 -19.22 -1.32
C SER A 339 -17.11 -20.08 -0.11
N THR A 340 -16.32 -19.53 0.83
CA THR A 340 -15.86 -20.23 2.03
C THR A 340 -17.03 -20.83 2.82
N TYR A 341 -18.14 -20.11 2.94
CA TYR A 341 -19.36 -20.59 3.61
C TYR A 341 -19.82 -21.97 3.11
N LYS A 342 -19.77 -22.22 1.79
CA LYS A 342 -20.20 -23.49 1.19
C LYS A 342 -19.16 -24.61 1.36
N LEU A 343 -17.88 -24.25 1.45
CA LEU A 343 -16.77 -25.21 1.51
C LEU A 343 -16.47 -25.71 2.91
N ARG A 344 -16.84 -24.95 3.94
CA ARG A 344 -16.56 -25.30 5.35
C ARG A 344 -17.09 -26.68 5.76
N THR A 345 -18.21 -27.10 5.19
CA THR A 345 -18.83 -28.40 5.45
C THR A 345 -18.40 -29.49 4.46
N THR A 346 -17.59 -29.16 3.46
CA THR A 346 -17.10 -30.13 2.47
C THR A 346 -15.85 -30.83 2.97
N GLU A 347 -15.78 -32.14 2.79
CA GLU A 347 -14.58 -32.91 3.03
C GLU A 347 -13.61 -32.81 1.84
N LEU A 348 -12.61 -31.95 2.00
CA LEU A 348 -11.52 -31.72 1.08
C LEU A 348 -10.22 -32.31 1.64
N TYR A 349 -9.43 -32.91 0.76
CA TYR A 349 -8.15 -33.53 1.09
C TYR A 349 -7.09 -33.13 0.06
N TYR A 350 -5.86 -33.01 0.54
CA TYR A 350 -4.66 -32.98 -0.29
C TYR A 350 -3.78 -34.14 0.18
N GLU A 351 -3.64 -35.16 -0.67
CA GLU A 351 -3.08 -36.46 -0.28
C GLU A 351 -3.86 -37.03 0.92
N THR A 352 -3.20 -37.24 2.07
CA THR A 352 -3.82 -37.71 3.31
C THR A 352 -4.22 -36.57 4.26
N ILE A 353 -3.92 -35.32 3.92
CA ILE A 353 -4.11 -34.15 4.78
C ILE A 353 -5.51 -33.58 4.58
N ARG A 354 -6.27 -33.40 5.67
CA ARG A 354 -7.59 -32.75 5.66
C ARG A 354 -7.43 -31.24 5.46
N ILE A 355 -8.11 -30.69 4.45
CA ILE A 355 -8.09 -29.24 4.15
C ILE A 355 -9.38 -28.56 4.61
N ILE A 356 -9.29 -27.57 5.51
CA ILE A 356 -10.44 -26.87 6.07
C ILE A 356 -10.39 -25.38 5.70
N PRO A 357 -11.11 -24.94 4.65
CA PRO A 357 -11.25 -23.52 4.34
C PRO A 357 -12.09 -22.81 5.42
N SER A 358 -11.59 -21.70 5.95
CA SER A 358 -12.28 -20.91 6.99
C SER A 358 -12.11 -19.39 6.78
N TYR A 359 -12.70 -18.59 7.66
CA TYR A 359 -12.63 -17.13 7.61
C TYR A 359 -11.32 -16.60 8.21
N ILE A 360 -10.89 -15.41 7.79
CA ILE A 360 -9.69 -14.74 8.31
C ILE A 360 -9.80 -14.58 9.83
N ILE A 361 -8.72 -14.84 10.57
CA ILE A 361 -8.68 -14.77 12.05
C ILE A 361 -8.05 -13.49 12.60
N THR A 362 -7.46 -12.67 11.74
CA THR A 362 -6.75 -11.43 12.10
C THR A 362 -7.48 -10.18 11.60
N GLY A 363 -7.32 -9.07 12.33
CA GLY A 363 -7.87 -7.75 11.96
C GLY A 363 -9.17 -7.40 12.68
N GLY A 364 -9.37 -6.12 13.02
CA GLY A 364 -10.44 -5.65 13.92
C GLY A 364 -11.87 -6.00 13.48
N ASN A 365 -12.11 -6.21 12.19
CA ASN A 365 -13.45 -6.54 11.66
C ASN A 365 -13.99 -7.89 12.15
N ILE A 366 -13.14 -8.86 12.54
CA ILE A 366 -13.65 -10.15 13.04
C ILE A 366 -14.35 -10.04 14.39
N LEU A 367 -13.93 -9.10 15.24
CA LEU A 367 -14.58 -8.83 16.52
C LEU A 367 -15.96 -8.19 16.35
N ILE A 368 -16.19 -7.57 15.20
CA ILE A 368 -17.46 -6.93 14.84
C ILE A 368 -18.41 -7.95 14.20
N GLU A 369 -17.90 -8.87 13.38
CA GLU A 369 -18.68 -9.89 12.68
C GLU A 369 -18.85 -11.20 13.47
N LYS A 370 -19.71 -11.19 14.49
CA LYS A 370 -19.96 -12.33 15.40
C LYS A 370 -20.25 -13.67 14.69
N SER A 371 -20.92 -13.65 13.54
CA SER A 371 -21.23 -14.88 12.77
C SER A 371 -19.97 -15.51 12.19
N LYS A 372 -19.05 -14.73 11.61
CA LYS A 372 -17.76 -15.23 11.09
C LYS A 372 -16.87 -15.75 12.21
N ALA A 373 -16.82 -15.07 13.35
CA ALA A 373 -16.10 -15.55 14.53
C ALA A 373 -16.65 -16.90 15.04
N GLN A 374 -17.98 -17.04 15.11
CA GLN A 374 -18.63 -18.31 15.46
C GLN A 374 -18.25 -19.43 14.48
N MET A 375 -18.31 -19.14 13.18
CA MET A 375 -17.98 -20.08 12.12
C MET A 375 -16.52 -20.53 12.19
N ALA A 376 -15.57 -19.60 12.35
CA ALA A 376 -14.16 -19.92 12.52
C ALA A 376 -13.91 -20.79 13.78
N SER A 377 -14.59 -20.49 14.90
CA SER A 377 -14.46 -21.28 16.13
C SER A 377 -14.94 -22.72 15.94
N GLN A 378 -16.05 -22.94 15.22
CA GLN A 378 -16.55 -24.29 14.89
C GLN A 378 -15.58 -25.08 14.01
N ASP A 379 -14.93 -24.40 13.07
CA ASP A 379 -13.94 -25.00 12.20
C ASP A 379 -12.68 -25.40 13.01
N ILE A 380 -12.27 -24.56 13.97
CA ILE A 380 -11.19 -24.88 14.93
C ILE A 380 -11.58 -26.09 15.80
N THR A 381 -12.81 -26.16 16.32
CA THR A 381 -13.30 -27.34 17.06
C THR A 381 -13.25 -28.62 16.22
N THR A 382 -13.47 -28.51 14.91
CA THR A 382 -13.36 -29.65 13.99
C THR A 382 -11.91 -30.06 13.79
N MET A 383 -11.01 -29.10 13.59
CA MET A 383 -9.57 -29.35 13.49
C MET A 383 -9.02 -29.98 14.78
N LEU A 384 -9.37 -29.47 15.96
CA LEU A 384 -8.95 -30.02 17.25
C LEU A 384 -9.34 -31.50 17.41
N ARG A 385 -10.54 -31.90 16.99
CA ARG A 385 -10.99 -33.30 17.03
C ARG A 385 -10.20 -34.21 16.09
N LEU A 386 -9.68 -33.69 14.98
CA LEU A 386 -8.94 -34.48 13.99
C LEU A 386 -7.45 -34.68 14.35
N ILE A 387 -6.90 -33.82 15.21
CA ILE A 387 -5.48 -33.90 15.61
C ILE A 387 -5.22 -34.59 16.94
N GLN A 388 -6.27 -34.80 17.75
CA GLN A 388 -6.25 -35.77 18.85
C GLN A 388 -5.83 -37.13 18.30
#